data_AF-A0A7S2W2H2-F1
#
_entry.id   AF-A0A7S2W2H2-F1
#
_cell.length_a   1.000
_cell.length_b   1.000
_cell.length_c   1.000
_cell.angle_alpha   90.00
_cell.angle_beta   90.00
_cell.angle_gamma   90.00
#
_symmetry.space_group_name_H-M   'P 1'
#
loop_
_entity.id
_entity.type
_entity.pdbx_description
1 polymer ?
#
loop_
_entity_poly.entity_id
_entity_poly.type
_entity_poly.pdbx_seq_one_letter_code
_entity_poly.pdbx_strand_id
1 'polypeptide(L)'
;DLDIELPPNCNDVTYLSTLHHWLKTIDKKGGHFDLIFFQSGVDILEDDRLGNMSLTQQGVSRRNQMMFEFAQRKNIPLVITMGGGYPKREGDWTPVIDAHANVYIQAHKFLQTIKATNIES
;
A
#
# COMPACT_ATOMS: atom_id res chain seq x y z
N ASP A 1 13.58 -2.89 14.64
CA ASP A 1 12.67 -3.26 13.53
C ASP A 1 11.31 -3.67 14.11
N LEU A 2 10.28 -3.69 13.26
CA LEU A 2 8.95 -4.21 13.58
C LEU A 2 8.58 -5.18 12.47
N ASP A 3 8.92 -6.44 12.67
CA ASP A 3 8.69 -7.50 11.68
C ASP A 3 7.37 -8.21 11.99
N ILE A 4 6.45 -8.18 11.03
CA ILE A 4 5.11 -8.73 11.17
C ILE A 4 4.97 -9.91 10.22
N GLU A 5 4.99 -11.11 10.78
CA GLU A 5 4.71 -12.32 10.03
C GLU A 5 3.22 -12.40 9.68
N LEU A 6 2.92 -12.80 8.44
CA LEU A 6 1.58 -13.06 7.94
C LEU A 6 1.48 -14.52 7.52
N PRO A 7 0.29 -15.15 7.67
CA PRO A 7 0.11 -16.52 7.26
C PRO A 7 0.29 -16.68 5.74
N PRO A 8 0.73 -17.87 5.26
CA PRO A 8 0.71 -18.21 3.84
C PRO A 8 -0.67 -17.96 3.22
N ASN A 9 -0.70 -17.50 1.97
CA ASN A 9 -1.93 -17.16 1.25
C ASN A 9 -2.78 -16.10 1.99
N CYS A 10 -2.11 -15.15 2.66
CA CYS A 10 -2.79 -14.07 3.37
C CYS A 10 -3.74 -13.33 2.42
N ASN A 11 -5.01 -13.28 2.77
CA ASN A 11 -6.05 -12.63 1.96
C ASN A 11 -6.24 -11.17 2.34
N ASP A 12 -7.08 -10.46 1.58
CA ASP A 12 -7.42 -9.05 1.81
C ASP A 12 -7.82 -8.76 3.26
N VAL A 13 -8.71 -9.57 3.85
CA VAL A 13 -9.23 -9.34 5.21
C VAL A 13 -8.11 -9.40 6.24
N THR A 14 -7.30 -10.45 6.18
CA THR A 14 -6.21 -10.68 7.15
C THR A 14 -5.12 -9.63 6.98
N TYR A 15 -4.74 -9.33 5.74
CA TYR A 15 -3.71 -8.34 5.45
C TYR A 15 -4.14 -6.94 5.90
N LEU A 16 -5.32 -6.48 5.49
CA LEU A 16 -5.79 -5.12 5.74
C LEU A 16 -6.11 -4.89 7.23
N SER A 17 -6.68 -5.89 7.91
CA SER A 17 -6.90 -5.80 9.36
C SER A 17 -5.59 -5.72 10.13
N THR A 18 -4.58 -6.51 9.73
CA THR A 18 -3.23 -6.47 10.33
C THR A 18 -2.56 -5.13 10.08
N LEU A 19 -2.58 -4.62 8.85
CA LEU A 19 -2.06 -3.29 8.51
C LEU A 19 -2.75 -2.20 9.33
N HIS A 20 -4.08 -2.24 9.44
CA HIS A 20 -4.84 -1.27 10.22
C HIS A 20 -4.45 -1.29 11.70
N HIS A 21 -4.32 -2.49 12.28
CA HIS A 21 -3.89 -2.66 13.66
C HIS A 21 -2.51 -2.01 13.89
N TRP A 22 -1.54 -2.30 13.03
CA TRP A 22 -0.17 -1.80 13.20
C TRP A 22 -0.04 -0.30 12.95
N LEU A 23 -0.74 0.26 11.96
CA LEU A 23 -0.79 1.71 11.76
C LEU A 23 -1.36 2.43 12.99
N LYS A 24 -2.40 1.88 13.63
CA LYS A 24 -2.93 2.43 14.90
C LYS A 24 -1.95 2.27 16.06
N THR A 25 -1.25 1.15 16.13
CA THR A 25 -0.25 0.91 17.18
C THR A 25 0.92 1.88 17.04
N ILE A 26 1.42 2.12 15.83
CA ILE A 26 2.47 3.11 15.54
C ILE A 26 1.99 4.51 15.94
N ASP A 27 0.76 4.87 15.57
CA ASP A 27 0.16 6.16 15.93
C ASP A 27 0.08 6.37 17.45
N LYS A 28 -0.32 5.33 18.19
CA LYS A 28 -0.44 5.35 19.65
C LYS A 28 0.90 5.35 20.39
N LYS A 29 1.89 4.59 19.90
CA LYS A 29 3.19 4.47 20.57
C LYS A 29 3.91 5.80 20.71
N GLY A 30 3.61 6.75 19.81
CA GLY A 30 4.26 8.05 19.81
C GLY A 30 5.66 7.94 19.23
N GLY A 31 5.90 8.72 18.19
CA GLY A 31 7.17 8.79 17.48
C GLY A 31 7.09 9.97 16.53
N HIS A 32 8.14 10.79 16.50
CA HIS A 32 8.27 11.82 15.48
C HIS A 32 8.94 11.19 14.27
N PHE A 33 8.23 11.16 13.14
CA PHE A 33 8.79 10.73 11.86
C PHE A 33 8.68 11.91 10.90
N ASP A 34 9.80 12.28 10.30
CA ASP A 34 9.86 13.37 9.33
C ASP A 34 9.50 12.92 7.90
N LEU A 35 9.52 11.60 7.64
CA LEU A 35 9.35 11.02 6.32
C LEU A 35 8.86 9.57 6.41
N ILE A 36 7.99 9.17 5.49
CA ILE A 36 7.56 7.77 5.32
C ILE A 36 8.06 7.27 3.96
N PHE A 37 8.84 6.19 3.96
CA PHE A 37 9.10 5.41 2.75
C PHE A 37 8.10 4.26 2.67
N PHE A 38 7.28 4.28 1.63
CA PHE A 38 6.37 3.18 1.32
C PHE A 38 6.90 2.40 0.13
N GLN A 39 7.45 1.22 0.41
CA GLN A 39 7.86 0.25 -0.61
C GLN A 39 6.62 -0.50 -1.09
N SER A 40 6.01 -0.01 -2.16
CA SER A 40 4.73 -0.46 -2.68
C SER A 40 4.88 -1.66 -3.62
N GLY A 41 5.48 -2.74 -3.13
CA GLY A 41 5.54 -4.02 -3.84
C GLY A 41 4.13 -4.56 -4.14
N VAL A 42 3.96 -5.10 -5.33
CA VAL A 42 2.71 -5.72 -5.81
C VAL A 42 2.80 -7.25 -5.83
N ASP A 43 3.92 -7.79 -5.36
CA ASP A 43 4.17 -9.22 -5.11
C ASP A 43 3.32 -9.85 -4.01
N ILE A 44 2.35 -9.09 -3.47
CA ILE A 44 1.34 -9.60 -2.57
C ILE A 44 0.04 -10.01 -3.29
N LEU A 45 -0.05 -9.77 -4.61
CA LEU A 45 -1.18 -10.20 -5.43
C LEU A 45 -1.23 -11.72 -5.54
N GLU A 46 -2.45 -12.26 -5.62
CA GLU A 46 -2.69 -13.70 -5.83
C GLU A 46 -2.01 -14.26 -7.10
N ASP A 47 -1.87 -13.42 -8.13
CA ASP A 47 -1.25 -13.77 -9.41
C ASP A 47 0.25 -13.42 -9.48
N ASP A 48 0.90 -13.24 -8.32
CA ASP A 48 2.36 -13.15 -8.26
C ASP A 48 3.00 -14.55 -8.22
N ARG A 49 4.15 -14.70 -8.89
CA ARG A 49 4.90 -15.97 -8.95
C ARG A 49 5.75 -16.26 -7.72
N LEU A 50 6.32 -15.22 -7.09
CA LEU A 50 7.27 -15.33 -5.99
C LEU A 50 6.64 -15.00 -4.64
N GLY A 51 5.56 -14.22 -4.66
CA GLY A 51 4.72 -13.92 -3.51
C GLY A 51 4.08 -15.15 -2.89
N ASN A 52 3.78 -15.06 -1.59
CA ASN A 52 3.04 -16.09 -0.85
C ASN A 52 1.77 -15.50 -0.21
N MET A 53 1.12 -14.58 -0.94
CA MET A 53 -0.07 -13.85 -0.51
C MET A 53 -1.17 -14.01 -1.57
N SER A 54 -2.41 -13.70 -1.19
CA SER A 54 -3.58 -13.87 -2.06
C SER A 54 -4.44 -12.61 -2.04
N LEU A 55 -3.81 -11.44 -2.17
CA LEU A 55 -4.57 -10.19 -2.24
C LEU A 55 -5.18 -10.01 -3.62
N THR A 56 -6.38 -9.44 -3.63
CA THR A 56 -7.03 -8.98 -4.85
C THR A 56 -6.49 -7.59 -5.23
N GLN A 57 -6.76 -7.16 -6.46
CA GLN A 57 -6.48 -5.78 -6.88
C GLN A 57 -7.21 -4.73 -6.01
N GLN A 58 -8.40 -5.06 -5.51
CA GLN A 58 -9.12 -4.20 -4.58
C GLN A 58 -8.44 -4.14 -3.21
N GLY A 59 -7.95 -5.28 -2.71
CA GLY A 59 -7.16 -5.36 -1.48
C GLY A 59 -5.88 -4.53 -1.57
N VAL A 60 -5.12 -4.66 -2.66
CA VAL A 60 -3.93 -3.84 -2.91
C VAL A 60 -4.26 -2.35 -2.99
N SER A 61 -5.34 -1.99 -3.69
CA SER A 61 -5.82 -0.60 -3.78
C SER A 61 -6.19 -0.04 -2.39
N ARG A 62 -6.86 -0.85 -1.56
CA ARG A 62 -7.21 -0.44 -0.19
C ARG A 62 -5.97 -0.28 0.69
N ARG A 63 -4.97 -1.15 0.54
CA ARG A 63 -3.66 -1.03 1.22
C ARG A 63 -2.97 0.29 0.87
N ASN A 64 -2.95 0.67 -0.41
CA ASN A 64 -2.39 1.96 -0.85
C ASN A 64 -3.12 3.13 -0.19
N GLN A 65 -4.46 3.12 -0.26
CA GLN A 65 -5.29 4.16 0.32
C GLN A 65 -5.04 4.32 1.83
N MET A 66 -4.92 3.22 2.58
CA MET A 66 -4.63 3.26 4.01
C MET A 66 -3.29 3.94 4.32
N MET A 67 -2.26 3.72 3.49
CA MET A 67 -0.96 4.39 3.65
C MET A 67 -1.05 5.88 3.33
N PHE A 68 -1.78 6.26 2.27
CA PHE A 68 -1.97 7.67 1.89
C PHE A 68 -2.74 8.43 2.98
N GLU A 69 -3.84 7.87 3.47
CA GLU A 69 -4.65 8.42 4.56
C GLU A 69 -3.85 8.53 5.86
N PHE A 70 -3.00 7.54 6.15
CA PHE A 70 -2.13 7.58 7.32
C PHE A 70 -1.13 8.72 7.24
N ALA A 71 -0.39 8.83 6.13
CA ALA A 71 0.59 9.90 5.92
C ALA A 71 -0.06 11.29 5.98
N GLN A 72 -1.21 11.46 5.30
CA GLN A 72 -1.96 12.71 5.30
C GLN A 72 -2.45 13.09 6.70
N ARG A 73 -3.06 12.15 7.45
CA ARG A 73 -3.56 12.41 8.81
C ARG A 73 -2.41 12.79 9.76
N LYS A 74 -1.23 12.21 9.58
CA LYS A 74 -0.05 12.53 10.39
C LYS A 74 0.68 13.79 9.91
N ASN A 75 0.30 14.34 8.76
CA ASN A 75 0.99 15.44 8.08
C ASN A 75 2.48 15.14 7.87
N ILE A 76 2.79 13.92 7.40
CA ILE A 76 4.16 13.45 7.15
C ILE A 76 4.32 13.22 5.64
N PRO A 77 5.39 13.74 4.99
CA PRO A 77 5.67 13.45 3.60
C PRO A 77 5.79 11.95 3.33
N LEU A 78 5.18 11.50 2.23
CA LEU A 78 5.18 10.11 1.79
C LEU A 78 5.98 9.96 0.50
N VAL A 79 7.02 9.13 0.53
CA VAL A 79 7.80 8.72 -0.64
C VAL A 79 7.36 7.31 -1.03
N ILE A 80 6.81 7.20 -2.24
CA ILE A 80 6.36 5.92 -2.80
C ILE A 80 7.47 5.37 -3.68
N THR A 81 7.95 4.17 -3.36
CA THR A 81 8.97 3.46 -4.12
C THR A 81 8.41 2.15 -4.64
N MET A 82 8.85 1.71 -5.82
CA MET A 82 8.48 0.40 -6.34
C MET A 82 9.09 -0.70 -5.45
N GLY A 83 8.35 -1.78 -5.27
CA GLY A 83 8.85 -3.02 -4.65
C GLY A 83 8.85 -4.18 -5.66
N GLY A 84 8.70 -5.40 -5.16
CA GLY A 84 8.58 -6.59 -6.00
C GLY A 84 7.26 -6.65 -6.80
N GLY A 85 7.21 -7.58 -7.75
CA GLY A 85 6.09 -7.82 -8.64
C GLY A 85 6.55 -8.70 -9.81
N TYR A 86 6.03 -9.92 -9.90
CA TYR A 86 6.52 -10.97 -10.76
C TYR A 86 5.35 -11.73 -11.36
N PRO A 87 5.11 -11.63 -12.68
CA PRO A 87 3.94 -12.23 -13.29
C PRO A 87 4.02 -13.76 -13.20
N LYS A 88 2.90 -14.38 -12.80
CA LYS A 88 2.76 -15.84 -12.78
C LYS A 88 2.90 -16.46 -14.17
N ARG A 89 2.40 -15.79 -15.21
CA ARG A 89 2.55 -16.20 -16.61
C ARG A 89 3.75 -15.49 -17.23
N GLU A 90 4.76 -16.26 -17.62
CA GLU A 90 5.93 -15.70 -18.30
C GLU A 90 5.53 -14.98 -19.60
N GLY A 91 6.13 -13.80 -19.81
CA GLY A 91 5.85 -12.94 -20.97
C GLY A 91 4.61 -12.06 -20.85
N ASP A 92 3.75 -12.25 -19.84
CA ASP A 92 2.58 -11.40 -19.59
C ASP A 92 2.79 -10.50 -18.37
N TRP A 93 3.38 -9.34 -18.62
CA TRP A 93 3.68 -8.33 -17.59
C TRP A 93 2.50 -7.42 -17.27
N THR A 94 1.40 -7.54 -18.02
CA THR A 94 0.23 -6.66 -17.91
C THR A 94 -0.27 -6.52 -16.47
N PRO A 95 -0.48 -7.63 -15.71
CA PRO A 95 -1.01 -7.53 -14.35
C PRO A 95 -0.08 -6.77 -13.38
N VAL A 96 1.23 -6.96 -13.54
CA VAL A 96 2.25 -6.32 -12.69
C VAL A 96 2.41 -4.84 -13.04
N ILE A 97 2.44 -4.52 -14.34
CA ILE A 97 2.48 -3.14 -14.83
C ILE A 97 1.25 -2.37 -14.36
N ASP A 98 0.06 -2.95 -14.53
CA ASP A 98 -1.20 -2.35 -14.11
C ASP A 98 -1.22 -2.12 -12.60
N ALA A 99 -0.78 -3.11 -11.82
CA ALA A 99 -0.73 -2.99 -10.37
C ALA A 99 0.21 -1.86 -9.90
N HIS A 100 1.43 -1.78 -10.46
CA HIS A 100 2.36 -0.70 -10.12
C HIS A 100 1.86 0.66 -10.59
N ALA A 101 1.37 0.77 -11.83
CA ALA A 101 0.82 2.02 -12.37
C ALA A 101 -0.35 2.51 -11.52
N ASN A 102 -1.22 1.61 -11.08
CA ASN A 102 -2.36 1.91 -10.23
C ASN A 102 -1.95 2.54 -8.89
N VAL A 103 -0.82 2.16 -8.27
CA VAL A 103 -0.31 2.84 -7.06
C VAL A 103 -0.12 4.33 -7.31
N TYR A 104 0.56 4.70 -8.38
CA TYR A 104 0.89 6.09 -8.69
C TYR A 104 -0.32 6.88 -9.21
N ILE A 105 -1.19 6.26 -10.00
CA ILE A 105 -2.46 6.85 -10.43
C ILE A 105 -3.35 7.15 -9.21
N GLN A 106 -3.44 6.23 -8.26
CA GLN A 106 -4.20 6.43 -7.02
C GLN A 106 -3.60 7.54 -6.16
N ALA A 107 -2.27 7.56 -6.01
CA ALA A 107 -1.58 8.62 -5.27
C ALA A 107 -1.85 10.00 -5.90
N HIS A 108 -1.78 10.10 -7.24
CA HIS A 108 -2.11 11.33 -7.95
C HIS A 108 -3.55 11.77 -7.69
N LYS A 109 -4.53 10.86 -7.83
CA LYS A 109 -5.95 11.16 -7.56
C LYS A 109 -6.17 11.63 -6.12
N PHE A 110 -5.56 10.95 -5.14
CA PHE A 110 -5.65 11.29 -3.73
C PHE A 110 -5.12 12.71 -3.45
N LEU A 111 -3.98 13.08 -4.04
CA LEU A 111 -3.43 14.43 -3.94
C LEU A 111 -4.36 15.51 -4.52
N GLN A 112 -5.06 15.22 -5.63
CA GLN A 112 -6.04 16.16 -6.19
C GLN A 112 -7.24 16.35 -5.25
N THR A 113 -7.71 15.28 -4.61
CA THR A 113 -8.80 15.36 -3.62
C THR A 113 -8.42 16.26 -2.45
N ILE A 114 -7.21 16.11 -1.89
CA ILE A 114 -6.74 16.96 -0.79
C ILE A 114 -6.69 18.43 -1.20
N LYS A 115 -6.15 18.73 -2.40
CA LYS A 115 -6.07 20.10 -2.90
C LYS A 115 -7.44 20.73 -3.07
N ALA A 116 -8.42 20.00 -3.59
CA ALA A 116 -9.78 20.50 -3.76
C ALA A 116 -10.42 20.83 -2.40
N THR A 117 -10.28 19.96 -1.39
CA THR A 117 -10.81 20.21 -0.04
C THR A 117 -10.19 21.45 0.61
N ASN A 118 -8.89 21.69 0.41
CA ASN A 118 -8.20 22.85 0.98
C ASN A 118 -8.54 24.19 0.30
N ILE A 119 -9.15 24.17 -0.90
CA ILE A 119 -9.61 25.38 -1.61
C ILE A 119 -11.01 25.78 -1.15
N GLU A 120 -11.81 24.82 -0.68
CA GLU A 120 -13.19 25.03 -0.21
C GLU A 120 -13.31 25.34 1.29
N SER A 121 -12.20 25.25 2.04
CA SER A 121 -12.10 25.52 3.50
C SER A 121 -11.44 26.86 3.79
#